data_AF-B3EIC7-F1
#
_entry.id   AF-B3EIC7-F1
#
_cell.length_a   1.000
_cell.length_b   1.000
_cell.length_c   1.000
_cell.angle_alpha   90.00
_cell.angle_beta   90.00
_cell.angle_gamma   90.00
#
_symmetry.space_group_name_H-M   'P 1'
#
loop_
_entity.id
_entity.type
_entity.pdbx_description
1 polymer ?
#
loop_
_entity_poly.entity_id
_entity_poly.type
_entity_poly.pdbx_seq_one_letter_code
_entity_poly.pdbx_strand_id
1 'polypeptide(L)'
;MERITKNLLVMLLGIFMMITGSRYSAAAPRPRIGPMTIQGNIETITWNPEKFRKGLYTIRNGKRHNASGSLGHDRTVPAHYSIFLSGTTVHNEAGADPEYSFKSGAKIRIVINHPENNGFLKKGMRITIYGYTVNGDEGGDWYRYRKLSILHR
;
A
#
# COMPACT_ATOMS: atom_id res chain seq x y z
N MET A 1 -14.50 52.28 -26.23
CA MET A 1 -13.43 51.29 -26.49
C MET A 1 -12.59 50.96 -25.25
N GLU A 2 -12.26 51.93 -24.39
CA GLU A 2 -11.41 51.74 -23.20
C GLU A 2 -11.94 50.77 -22.11
N ARG A 3 -13.27 50.61 -22.01
CA ARG A 3 -13.90 49.72 -21.01
C ARG A 3 -13.80 48.23 -21.39
N ILE A 4 -13.77 47.93 -22.68
CA ILE A 4 -13.71 46.56 -23.22
C ILE A 4 -12.30 45.99 -23.05
N THR A 5 -11.26 46.82 -23.23
CA THR A 5 -9.86 46.43 -23.06
C THR A 5 -9.49 46.13 -21.60
N LYS A 6 -10.05 46.86 -20.64
CA LYS A 6 -9.85 46.58 -19.19
C LYS A 6 -10.47 45.24 -18.76
N ASN A 7 -11.68 44.94 -19.21
CA ASN A 7 -12.36 43.69 -18.86
C ASN A 7 -11.67 42.46 -19.49
N LEU A 8 -11.16 42.60 -20.71
CA LEU A 8 -10.41 41.53 -21.39
C LEU A 8 -9.07 41.26 -20.68
N LEU A 9 -8.38 42.30 -20.23
CA LEU A 9 -7.11 42.17 -19.50
C LEU A 9 -7.29 41.47 -18.15
N VAL A 10 -8.35 41.81 -17.40
CA VAL A 10 -8.67 41.16 -16.12
C VAL A 10 -9.04 39.69 -16.32
N MET A 11 -9.78 39.36 -17.38
CA MET A 11 -10.12 37.97 -17.71
C MET A 11 -8.88 37.16 -18.09
N LEU A 12 -7.97 37.72 -18.90
CA LEU A 12 -6.70 37.08 -19.27
C LEU A 12 -5.79 36.85 -18.05
N LEU A 13 -5.75 37.80 -17.11
CA LEU A 13 -4.98 37.65 -15.87
C LEU A 13 -5.53 36.52 -14.98
N GLY A 14 -6.85 36.39 -14.89
CA GLY A 14 -7.50 35.29 -14.16
C GLY A 14 -7.21 33.92 -14.76
N ILE A 15 -7.22 33.81 -16.09
CA ILE A 15 -6.87 32.57 -16.80
C ILE A 15 -5.37 32.24 -16.59
N PHE A 16 -4.49 33.24 -16.63
CA PHE A 16 -3.05 33.04 -16.42
C PHE A 16 -2.72 32.56 -14.99
N MET A 17 -3.45 33.05 -13.98
CA MET A 17 -3.31 32.56 -12.60
C MET A 17 -3.80 31.13 -12.42
N MET A 18 -4.83 30.68 -13.14
CA MET A 18 -5.30 29.30 -13.06
C MET A 18 -4.32 28.30 -13.71
N ILE A 19 -3.60 28.70 -14.75
CA ILE A 19 -2.67 27.81 -15.47
C ILE A 19 -1.35 27.61 -14.70
N THR A 20 -0.91 28.61 -13.95
CA THR A 20 0.35 28.55 -13.17
C THR A 20 0.20 27.88 -11.80
N GLY A 21 -1.02 27.65 -11.34
CA GLY A 21 -1.35 27.05 -10.04
C GLY A 21 -1.28 25.52 -9.94
N SER A 22 -0.60 24.84 -10.88
CA SER A 22 -0.43 23.38 -10.83
C SER A 22 0.51 23.00 -9.68
N ARG A 23 -0.01 23.01 -8.45
CA ARG A 23 0.68 22.50 -7.28
C ARG A 23 1.00 21.04 -7.53
N TYR A 24 2.28 20.69 -7.41
CA TYR A 24 2.76 19.32 -7.36
C TYR A 24 1.88 18.54 -6.38
N SER A 25 1.04 17.64 -6.89
CA SER A 25 0.28 16.73 -6.05
C SER A 25 1.27 15.71 -5.51
N ALA A 26 1.88 16.03 -4.37
CA ALA A 26 2.60 15.04 -3.60
C ALA A 26 1.60 13.94 -3.24
N ALA A 27 1.94 12.69 -3.58
CA ALA A 27 1.25 11.50 -3.12
C ALA A 27 0.89 11.62 -1.63
N ALA A 28 -0.40 11.56 -1.30
CA ALA A 28 -0.82 11.54 0.10
C ALA A 28 -0.42 10.18 0.69
N PRO A 29 0.33 10.13 1.81
CA PRO A 29 0.68 8.87 2.45
C PRO A 29 -0.59 8.07 2.76
N ARG A 30 -0.63 6.78 2.39
CA ARG A 30 -1.77 5.95 2.78
C ARG A 30 -1.74 5.76 4.30
N PRO A 31 -2.90 5.79 4.98
CA PRO A 31 -2.96 5.54 6.42
C PRO A 31 -2.40 4.15 6.72
N ARG A 32 -1.59 4.07 7.77
CA ARG A 32 -1.00 2.81 8.24
C ARG A 32 -2.08 1.92 8.83
N ILE A 33 -2.03 0.64 8.51
CA ILE A 33 -2.89 -0.40 9.10
C ILE A 33 -2.12 -1.13 10.22
N GLY A 34 -2.75 -1.28 11.38
CA GLY A 34 -2.16 -1.90 12.58
C GLY A 34 -1.23 -0.97 13.37
N PRO A 35 -0.45 -1.47 14.34
CA PRO A 35 -0.12 -2.88 14.59
C PRO A 35 -1.26 -3.72 15.18
N MET A 36 -1.38 -4.97 14.74
CA MET A 36 -2.40 -5.89 15.23
C MET A 36 -1.82 -7.27 15.56
N THR A 37 -2.40 -7.91 16.57
CA THR A 37 -2.33 -9.36 16.72
C THR A 37 -3.51 -10.00 15.97
N ILE A 38 -3.23 -10.87 15.01
CA ILE A 38 -4.21 -11.52 14.14
C ILE A 38 -4.06 -13.03 14.28
N GLN A 39 -5.15 -13.72 14.64
CA GLN A 39 -5.23 -15.17 14.66
C GLN A 39 -6.25 -15.66 13.63
N GLY A 40 -6.01 -16.81 13.01
CA GLY A 40 -6.97 -17.42 12.09
C GLY A 40 -6.47 -18.72 11.45
N ASN A 41 -7.30 -19.32 10.60
CA ASN A 41 -6.96 -20.52 9.83
C ASN A 41 -6.59 -20.16 8.39
N ILE A 42 -5.53 -20.74 7.84
CA ILE A 42 -5.12 -20.53 6.45
C ILE A 42 -6.08 -21.28 5.53
N GLU A 43 -6.96 -20.54 4.85
CA GLU A 43 -7.94 -21.11 3.92
C GLU A 43 -7.35 -21.31 2.52
N THR A 44 -6.60 -20.32 2.05
CA THR A 44 -5.91 -20.35 0.75
C THR A 44 -4.53 -19.76 0.88
N ILE A 45 -3.58 -20.28 0.12
CA ILE A 45 -2.18 -19.88 0.15
C ILE A 45 -1.61 -19.88 -1.26
N THR A 46 -0.77 -18.88 -1.53
CA THR A 46 0.03 -18.81 -2.75
C THR A 46 1.39 -18.26 -2.37
N TRP A 47 2.45 -18.95 -2.78
CA TRP A 47 3.81 -18.41 -2.68
C TRP A 47 4.15 -17.67 -3.97
N ASN A 48 4.72 -16.48 -3.83
CA ASN A 48 5.17 -15.66 -4.94
C ASN A 48 6.69 -15.49 -4.86
N PRO A 49 7.42 -15.75 -5.96
CA PRO A 49 8.84 -15.48 -5.99
C PRO A 49 9.12 -13.98 -5.93
N GLU A 50 10.35 -13.65 -5.57
CA GLU A 50 10.86 -12.29 -5.66
C GLU A 50 10.73 -11.76 -7.09
N LYS A 51 10.34 -10.49 -7.23
CA LYS A 51 10.15 -9.87 -8.54
C LYS A 51 10.67 -8.44 -8.57
N PHE A 52 11.61 -8.20 -9.47
CA PHE A 52 12.05 -6.85 -9.83
C PHE A 52 11.00 -6.13 -10.69
N ARG A 53 10.81 -4.84 -10.44
CA ARG A 53 9.92 -3.95 -11.18
C ARG A 53 10.65 -2.64 -11.47
N LYS A 54 10.66 -2.25 -12.75
CA LYS A 54 11.19 -0.94 -13.15
C LYS A 54 10.26 0.17 -12.71
N GLY A 55 10.84 1.31 -12.32
CA GLY A 55 10.13 2.53 -12.01
C GLY A 55 9.38 3.06 -13.23
N LEU A 56 8.16 3.54 -13.00
CA LEU A 56 7.35 4.12 -14.06
C LEU A 56 7.68 5.60 -14.26
N TYR A 57 7.68 6.01 -15.51
CA TYR A 57 7.84 7.40 -15.89
C TYR A 57 7.04 7.71 -17.15
N THR A 58 6.79 9.00 -17.36
CA THR A 58 6.22 9.53 -18.59
C THR A 58 7.19 10.55 -19.19
N ILE A 59 7.08 10.79 -20.49
CA ILE A 59 7.83 11.86 -21.16
C ILE A 59 6.84 12.98 -21.48
N ARG A 60 7.12 14.19 -21.01
CA ARG A 60 6.33 15.39 -21.30
C ARG A 60 7.29 16.53 -21.66
N ASN A 61 7.05 17.17 -22.81
CA ASN A 61 7.90 18.25 -23.36
C ASN A 61 9.38 17.86 -23.47
N GLY A 62 9.66 16.64 -23.94
CA GLY A 62 11.02 16.11 -24.07
C GLY A 62 11.73 15.80 -22.74
N LYS A 63 11.06 15.99 -21.59
CA LYS A 63 11.61 15.70 -20.26
C LYS A 63 10.96 14.47 -19.64
N ARG A 64 11.75 13.70 -18.89
CA ARG A 64 11.28 12.54 -18.13
C ARG A 64 10.67 12.99 -16.80
N HIS A 65 9.49 12.46 -16.49
CA HIS A 65 8.76 12.67 -15.24
C HIS A 65 8.44 11.32 -14.63
N ASN A 66 9.10 10.96 -13.53
CA ASN A 66 8.82 9.71 -12.83
C ASN A 66 7.45 9.79 -12.15
N ALA A 67 6.80 8.63 -11.98
CA ALA A 67 5.64 8.53 -11.11
C ALA A 67 6.00 8.87 -9.65
N SER A 68 5.01 9.21 -8.83
CA SER A 68 5.22 9.50 -7.41
C SER A 68 5.51 8.24 -6.59
N GLY A 69 6.05 8.45 -5.39
CA GLY A 69 6.32 7.39 -4.42
C GLY A 69 7.24 6.30 -4.98
N SER A 70 7.12 5.10 -4.41
CA SER A 70 7.89 3.95 -4.85
C SER A 70 7.55 3.50 -6.26
N LEU A 71 6.44 3.96 -6.86
CA LEU A 71 6.05 3.62 -8.22
C LEU A 71 7.04 4.13 -9.26
N GLY A 72 7.61 5.31 -9.02
CA GLY A 72 8.58 5.96 -9.91
C GLY A 72 10.00 5.40 -9.84
N HIS A 73 10.27 4.55 -8.86
CA HIS A 73 11.59 3.97 -8.63
C HIS A 73 11.62 2.48 -8.94
N ASP A 74 12.78 2.03 -9.40
CA ASP A 74 13.10 0.62 -9.50
C ASP A 74 13.00 -0.01 -8.11
N ARG A 75 12.36 -1.17 -8.04
CA ARG A 75 12.11 -1.84 -6.76
C ARG A 75 12.03 -3.35 -6.91
N THR A 76 12.39 -4.02 -5.83
CA THR A 76 12.25 -5.47 -5.69
C THR A 76 11.10 -5.75 -4.73
N VAL A 77 10.11 -6.49 -5.20
CA VAL A 77 9.06 -7.05 -4.34
C VAL A 77 9.60 -8.37 -3.78
N PRO A 78 9.78 -8.50 -2.45
CA PRO A 78 10.38 -9.69 -1.86
C PRO A 78 9.52 -10.93 -2.09
N ALA A 79 10.15 -12.10 -2.09
CA ALA A 79 9.43 -13.38 -2.07
C ALA A 79 8.53 -13.47 -0.83
N HIS A 80 7.30 -13.97 -1.00
CA HIS A 80 6.31 -13.97 0.06
C HIS A 80 5.20 -14.99 -0.14
N TYR A 81 4.61 -15.43 0.98
CA TYR A 81 3.30 -16.06 0.98
C TYR A 81 2.20 -15.00 1.01
N SER A 82 1.20 -15.16 0.13
CA SER A 82 -0.08 -14.47 0.18
C SER A 82 -1.12 -15.47 0.69
N ILE A 83 -1.64 -15.24 1.88
CA ILE A 83 -2.61 -16.14 2.53
C ILE A 83 -3.94 -15.42 2.77
N PHE A 84 -5.03 -16.17 2.73
CA PHE A 84 -6.30 -15.70 3.27
C PHE A 84 -6.60 -16.45 4.57
N LEU A 85 -6.89 -15.69 5.62
CA LEU A 85 -7.30 -16.21 6.91
C LEU A 85 -8.81 -16.19 7.05
N SER A 86 -9.37 -17.27 7.59
CA SER A 86 -10.78 -17.39 8.01
C SER A 86 -10.88 -17.64 9.52
N GLY A 87 -12.07 -17.41 10.09
CA GLY A 87 -12.30 -17.54 11.53
C GLY A 87 -11.37 -16.60 12.34
N THR A 88 -11.25 -15.36 11.88
CA THR A 88 -10.21 -14.44 12.35
C THR A 88 -10.57 -13.79 13.68
N THR A 89 -9.57 -13.65 14.55
CA THR A 89 -9.62 -12.80 15.73
C THR A 89 -8.54 -11.74 15.59
N VAL A 90 -8.93 -10.47 15.70
CA VAL A 90 -8.04 -9.31 15.57
C VAL A 90 -8.06 -8.52 16.86
N HIS A 91 -6.86 -8.23 17.39
CA HIS A 91 -6.64 -7.35 18.53
C HIS A 91 -5.71 -6.21 18.12
N ASN A 92 -6.16 -4.96 18.26
CA ASN A 92 -5.33 -3.79 18.00
C ASN A 92 -4.27 -3.61 19.09
N GLU A 93 -3.00 -3.49 18.69
CA GLU A 93 -1.91 -3.18 19.61
C GLU A 93 -1.77 -1.65 19.78
N ALA A 94 -0.97 -1.22 20.75
CA ALA A 94 -0.73 0.20 20.99
C ALA A 94 -0.26 0.93 19.72
N GLY A 95 -0.88 2.07 19.41
CA GLY A 95 -0.58 2.88 18.22
C GLY A 95 -1.32 2.46 16.95
N ALA A 96 -2.23 1.47 17.03
CA ALA A 96 -3.11 1.15 15.92
C ALA A 96 -4.33 2.07 15.89
N ASP A 97 -4.72 2.49 14.68
CA ASP A 97 -5.98 3.19 14.45
C ASP A 97 -7.10 2.16 14.16
N PRO A 98 -8.13 2.04 15.02
CA PRO A 98 -9.22 1.11 14.81
C PRO A 98 -10.01 1.34 13.51
N GLU A 99 -10.04 2.55 12.97
CA GLU A 99 -10.76 2.88 11.74
C GLU A 99 -10.18 2.10 10.55
N TYR A 100 -8.85 2.08 10.43
CA TYR A 100 -8.13 1.42 9.34
C TYR A 100 -7.76 -0.04 9.62
N SER A 101 -8.01 -0.52 10.84
CA SER A 101 -7.65 -1.88 11.25
C SER A 101 -8.57 -2.94 10.67
N PHE A 102 -8.03 -4.14 10.44
CA PHE A 102 -8.83 -5.29 10.06
C PHE A 102 -9.85 -5.65 11.15
N LYS A 103 -10.94 -6.30 10.76
CA LYS A 103 -12.03 -6.66 11.67
C LYS A 103 -12.04 -8.16 11.93
N SER A 104 -12.28 -8.53 13.19
CA SER A 104 -12.53 -9.93 13.57
C SER A 104 -13.71 -10.51 12.80
N GLY A 105 -13.67 -11.82 12.53
CA GLY A 105 -14.70 -12.54 11.77
C GLY A 105 -14.62 -12.34 10.26
N ALA A 106 -13.90 -11.32 9.76
CA ALA A 106 -13.72 -11.11 8.33
C ALA A 106 -12.69 -12.09 7.73
N LYS A 107 -12.82 -12.36 6.43
CA LYS A 107 -11.76 -13.00 5.66
C LYS A 107 -10.66 -11.97 5.38
N ILE A 108 -9.45 -12.22 5.88
CA ILE A 108 -8.35 -11.25 5.82
C ILE A 108 -7.24 -11.77 4.91
N ARG A 109 -6.80 -10.96 3.95
CA ARG A 109 -5.59 -11.23 3.17
C ARG A 109 -4.36 -10.78 3.95
N ILE A 110 -3.41 -11.68 4.16
CA ILE A 110 -2.14 -11.43 4.83
C ILE A 110 -0.99 -11.76 3.89
N VAL A 111 0.08 -10.97 3.97
CA VAL A 111 1.32 -11.23 3.25
C VAL A 111 2.46 -11.44 4.25
N ILE A 112 3.15 -12.57 4.11
CA ILE A 112 4.29 -12.96 4.95
C ILE A 112 5.52 -13.11 4.06
N ASN A 113 6.46 -12.17 4.18
CA ASN A 113 7.74 -12.25 3.48
C ASN A 113 8.49 -13.50 3.92
N HIS A 114 8.91 -14.32 2.95
CA HIS A 114 9.64 -15.55 3.22
C HIS A 114 10.37 -15.99 1.94
N PRO A 115 11.69 -16.25 1.99
CA PRO A 115 12.54 -16.34 0.81
C PRO A 115 12.23 -17.53 -0.12
N GLU A 116 11.61 -18.60 0.39
CA GLU A 116 11.50 -19.88 -0.32
C GLU A 116 10.14 -20.55 -0.18
N ASN A 117 9.68 -21.26 -1.21
CA ASN A 117 8.48 -22.09 -1.11
C ASN A 117 8.77 -23.45 -0.46
N ASN A 118 9.23 -23.45 0.80
CA ASN A 118 9.62 -24.66 1.53
C ASN A 118 8.49 -25.25 2.39
N GLY A 119 7.24 -24.83 2.15
CA GLY A 119 6.08 -25.32 2.91
C GLY A 119 6.03 -24.81 4.35
N PHE A 120 6.70 -23.69 4.66
CA PHE A 120 6.66 -23.01 5.95
C PHE A 120 5.22 -22.73 6.42
N LEU A 121 4.35 -22.33 5.48
CA LEU A 121 2.90 -22.21 5.69
C LEU A 121 2.16 -23.18 4.76
N LYS A 122 1.05 -23.75 5.24
CA LYS A 122 0.17 -24.64 4.45
C LYS A 122 -1.28 -24.31 4.70
N LYS A 123 -2.14 -24.65 3.73
CA LYS A 123 -3.59 -24.63 3.91
C LYS A 123 -3.98 -25.51 5.10
N GLY A 124 -4.94 -25.06 5.90
CA GLY A 124 -5.42 -25.74 7.10
C GLY A 124 -4.70 -25.35 8.39
N MET A 125 -3.49 -24.75 8.30
CA MET A 125 -2.77 -24.33 9.50
C MET A 125 -3.52 -23.23 10.26
N ARG A 126 -3.50 -23.32 11.60
CA ARG A 126 -3.96 -22.23 12.47
C ARG A 126 -2.76 -21.45 12.97
N ILE A 127 -2.75 -20.13 12.75
CA ILE A 127 -1.61 -19.26 13.07
C ILE A 127 -2.04 -18.05 13.88
N THR A 128 -1.08 -17.48 14.62
CA THR A 128 -1.17 -16.15 15.24
C THR A 128 0.00 -15.29 14.77
N ILE A 129 -0.29 -14.06 14.35
CA ILE A 129 0.65 -13.10 13.81
C ILE A 129 0.62 -11.88 14.72
N TYR A 130 1.75 -11.54 15.32
CA TYR A 130 1.88 -10.46 16.29
C TYR A 130 2.50 -9.23 15.65
N GLY A 131 1.99 -8.04 16.00
CA GLY A 131 2.48 -6.75 15.51
C GLY A 131 2.38 -6.60 14.00
N TYR A 132 1.37 -7.20 13.37
CA TYR A 132 1.18 -7.12 11.92
C TYR A 132 0.82 -5.69 11.51
N THR A 133 1.52 -5.17 10.51
CA THR A 133 1.35 -3.81 10.00
C THR A 133 1.39 -3.80 8.49
N VAL A 134 0.60 -2.90 7.89
CA VAL A 134 0.65 -2.59 6.46
C VAL A 134 0.91 -1.10 6.31
N ASN A 135 1.93 -0.77 5.54
CA ASN A 135 2.16 0.59 5.04
C ASN A 135 2.09 0.54 3.51
N GLY A 136 1.92 1.68 2.84
CA GLY A 136 1.89 1.68 1.38
C GLY A 136 1.91 3.08 0.78
N ASP A 137 2.31 3.15 -0.47
CA ASP A 137 2.20 4.31 -1.36
C ASP A 137 1.80 3.85 -2.77
N GLU A 138 1.78 4.71 -3.78
CA GLU A 138 1.34 4.33 -5.15
C GLU A 138 2.09 3.14 -5.74
N GLY A 139 3.32 2.84 -5.28
CA GLY A 139 4.12 1.76 -5.84
C GLY A 139 3.92 0.39 -5.18
N GLY A 140 3.24 0.32 -4.04
CA GLY A 140 2.86 -0.93 -3.40
C GLY A 140 2.64 -0.84 -1.90
N ASP A 141 2.41 -2.01 -1.30
CA ASP A 141 2.28 -2.16 0.14
C ASP A 141 3.54 -2.84 0.71
N TRP A 142 3.89 -2.48 1.93
CA TRP A 142 4.92 -3.13 2.74
C TRP A 142 4.31 -3.73 3.98
N TYR A 143 4.62 -5.01 4.18
CA TYR A 143 4.10 -5.81 5.27
C TYR A 143 5.21 -6.09 6.27
N ARG A 144 4.92 -5.88 7.56
CA ARG A 144 5.84 -6.23 8.65
C ARG A 144 5.07 -6.91 9.77
N TYR A 145 5.71 -7.83 10.45
CA TYR A 145 5.22 -8.46 11.67
C TYR A 145 6.38 -8.71 12.61
N ARG A 146 6.10 -8.80 13.91
CA ARG A 146 7.12 -9.02 14.94
C ARG A 146 7.38 -10.52 15.14
N LYS A 147 6.32 -11.32 15.17
CA LYS A 147 6.38 -12.76 15.43
C LYS A 147 5.25 -13.49 14.74
N LEU A 148 5.50 -14.71 14.28
CA LEU A 148 4.49 -15.64 13.78
C LEU A 148 4.57 -16.94 14.59
N SER A 149 3.42 -17.39 15.09
CA SER A 149 3.28 -18.66 15.82
C SER A 149 2.35 -19.59 15.07
N ILE A 150 2.76 -20.84 14.90
CA ILE A 150 1.93 -21.91 14.32
C ILE A 150 1.31 -22.69 15.49
N LEU A 151 -0.02 -22.66 15.60
CA LEU A 151 -0.75 -23.31 16.69
C LEU A 151 -1.15 -24.74 16.34
N HIS A 152 -1.49 -24.99 15.08
CA HIS A 152 -1.84 -26.31 14.56
C HIS A 152 -1.35 -26.43 13.11
N ARG A 153 -0.79 -27.59 12.75
CA ARG A 153 -0.24 -27.88 11.43
C ARG A 153 -1.19 -28.72 10.59
#